data_AF-A0A7Y5YB04-F1
#
_entry.id   AF-A0A7Y5YB04-F1
#
_cell.length_a   1.000
_cell.length_b   1.000
_cell.length_c   1.000
_cell.angle_alpha   90.00
_cell.angle_beta   90.00
_cell.angle_gamma   90.00
#
_symmetry.space_group_name_H-M   'P 1'
#
loop_
_entity.id
_entity.type
_entity.pdbx_description
1 polymer ?
#
loop_
_entity_poly.entity_id
_entity_poly.type
_entity_poly.pdbx_seq_one_letter_code
_entity_poly.pdbx_strand_id
1 'polypeptide(L)'
;MRPLRFTVLALAALIVLSLGFALIPAEKPAPAEPSVTERARLTAFSAALDMRAAGMELASAGAADAAALDPVVTLLTIQARALMSPGSEFAAGPMAGSTQASPRAGAAATPSAGPENTAELVQALAASGTARLKDAETADGGVARLLAGAGTAQLIAAGRLAAAAGVPGPQEAAGSEPDGPVTAPGSPCPRSSAPAASTPATQDGTSAGTEPGSTPPDTRRALAAAVSAEQQAVYGYQAALPRLAPAEAGPASDLLAAHKDLAAAGEARLRLACGVPVPEQPGYVLAPGFLAAPAKALGALEAATLAPYGDLVAISQGENRKWAVAALQSAAGRALTWGADPGPVPGITLDTGKLPELPAVDVPPGSSVLPGGTQSVTPPAS
;
A
#
# COMPACT_ATOMS: atom_id res chain seq x y z
N MET A 1 -68.78 -18.78 41.76
CA MET A 1 -67.45 -19.40 41.62
C MET A 1 -66.98 -19.63 40.17
N ARG A 2 -67.86 -19.68 39.15
CA ARG A 2 -67.45 -19.83 37.73
C ARG A 2 -66.75 -18.62 37.07
N PRO A 3 -67.08 -17.34 37.34
CA PRO A 3 -66.45 -16.22 36.62
C PRO A 3 -64.98 -16.02 37.00
N LEU A 4 -64.61 -16.32 38.26
CA LEU A 4 -63.24 -16.17 38.76
C LEU A 4 -62.24 -17.09 38.03
N ARG A 5 -62.68 -18.27 37.59
CA ARG A 5 -61.82 -19.23 36.87
C ARG A 5 -61.47 -18.76 35.46
N PHE A 6 -62.40 -18.08 34.79
CA PHE A 6 -62.15 -17.52 33.46
C PHE A 6 -61.19 -16.34 33.51
N THR A 7 -61.27 -15.51 34.55
CA THR A 7 -60.36 -14.37 34.74
C THR A 7 -58.92 -14.84 34.98
N VAL A 8 -58.73 -15.89 35.80
CA VAL A 8 -57.41 -16.46 36.07
C VAL A 8 -56.81 -17.11 34.82
N LEU A 9 -57.61 -17.83 34.04
CA LEU A 9 -57.16 -18.44 32.78
C LEU A 9 -56.81 -17.38 31.73
N ALA A 10 -57.59 -16.31 31.62
CA ALA A 10 -57.29 -15.21 30.70
C ALA A 10 -56.01 -14.48 31.10
N LEU A 11 -55.78 -14.23 32.39
CA LEU A 11 -54.56 -13.61 32.89
C LEU A 11 -53.33 -14.51 32.65
N ALA A 12 -53.45 -15.82 32.89
CA ALA A 12 -52.38 -16.78 32.61
C ALA A 12 -52.04 -16.82 31.11
N ALA A 13 -53.06 -16.82 30.23
CA ALA A 13 -52.84 -16.77 28.79
C ALA A 13 -52.15 -15.47 28.35
N LEU A 14 -52.51 -14.34 28.95
CA LEU A 14 -51.89 -13.03 28.67
C LEU A 14 -50.44 -12.96 29.15
N ILE A 15 -50.12 -13.57 30.31
CA ILE A 15 -48.76 -13.69 30.82
C ILE A 15 -47.93 -14.62 29.93
N VAL A 16 -48.49 -15.74 29.46
CA VAL A 16 -47.78 -16.65 28.55
C VAL A 16 -47.55 -15.98 27.19
N LEU A 17 -48.51 -15.22 26.67
CA LEU A 17 -48.33 -14.48 25.42
C LEU A 17 -47.29 -13.35 25.56
N SER A 18 -47.30 -12.62 26.68
CA SER A 18 -46.33 -11.53 26.91
C SER A 18 -44.91 -12.06 27.15
N LEU A 19 -44.78 -13.18 27.85
CA LEU A 19 -43.48 -13.82 28.09
C LEU A 19 -42.94 -14.52 26.83
N GLY A 20 -43.82 -15.06 25.98
CA GLY A 20 -43.46 -15.64 24.68
C GLY A 20 -42.91 -14.62 23.68
N PHE A 21 -43.37 -13.37 23.72
CA PHE A 21 -42.84 -12.29 22.87
C PHE A 21 -41.49 -11.72 23.36
N ALA A 22 -41.15 -11.87 24.64
CA ALA A 22 -39.88 -11.39 25.20
C ALA A 22 -38.67 -12.31 24.92
N LEU A 23 -38.92 -13.51 24.38
CA LEU A 23 -37.88 -14.52 24.10
C LEU A 23 -37.51 -14.65 22.63
N ILE A 24 -38.00 -13.76 21.74
CA ILE A 24 -37.49 -13.69 20.37
C ILE A 24 -36.12 -13.00 20.45
N PRO A 25 -34.99 -13.72 20.27
CA PRO A 25 -33.68 -13.09 20.26
C PRO A 25 -33.69 -12.08 19.12
N ALA A 26 -33.29 -10.83 19.40
CA ALA A 26 -33.09 -9.84 18.36
C ALA A 26 -32.19 -10.46 17.28
N GLU A 27 -32.72 -10.56 16.06
CA GLU A 27 -32.01 -11.12 14.92
C GLU A 27 -30.70 -10.36 14.80
N LYS A 28 -29.58 -11.07 14.99
CA LYS A 28 -28.25 -10.47 15.03
C LYS A 28 -28.11 -9.63 13.75
N PRO A 29 -27.88 -8.31 13.84
CA PRO A 29 -27.76 -7.47 12.66
C PRO A 29 -26.77 -8.11 11.70
N ALA A 30 -27.17 -8.25 10.44
CA ALA A 30 -26.30 -8.81 9.42
C ALA A 30 -24.94 -8.08 9.47
N PRO A 31 -23.80 -8.79 9.36
CA PRO A 31 -22.49 -8.15 9.39
C PRO A 31 -22.45 -7.02 8.36
N ALA A 32 -22.00 -5.83 8.79
CA ALA A 32 -21.86 -4.70 7.89
C ALA A 32 -20.93 -5.07 6.72
N GLU A 33 -21.28 -4.65 5.50
CA GLU A 33 -20.44 -4.87 4.33
C GLU A 33 -19.06 -4.21 4.54
N PRO A 34 -17.97 -4.88 4.11
CA PRO A 34 -16.63 -4.31 4.25
C PRO A 34 -16.49 -3.03 3.43
N SER A 35 -15.83 -2.04 4.02
CA SER A 35 -15.54 -0.75 3.38
C SER A 35 -14.73 -0.94 2.08
N VAL A 36 -14.73 0.07 1.20
CA VAL A 36 -13.92 0.04 -0.05
C VAL A 36 -12.44 -0.24 0.29
N THR A 37 -11.91 0.47 1.28
CA THR A 37 -10.55 0.30 1.79
C THR A 37 -10.28 -1.12 2.26
N GLU A 38 -11.20 -1.71 3.02
CA GLU A 38 -11.05 -3.07 3.53
C GLU A 38 -11.12 -4.12 2.42
N ARG A 39 -12.04 -3.94 1.46
CA ARG A 39 -12.13 -4.82 0.28
C ARG A 39 -10.87 -4.74 -0.58
N ALA A 40 -10.33 -3.54 -0.80
CA ALA A 40 -9.08 -3.36 -1.53
C ALA A 40 -7.92 -4.06 -0.82
N ARG A 41 -7.79 -3.90 0.51
CA ARG A 41 -6.77 -4.57 1.32
C ARG A 41 -6.88 -6.10 1.25
N LEU A 42 -8.09 -6.65 1.36
CA LEU A 42 -8.32 -8.10 1.30
C LEU A 42 -8.03 -8.67 -0.09
N THR A 43 -8.48 -7.99 -1.15
CA THR A 43 -8.21 -8.38 -2.55
C THR A 43 -6.71 -8.35 -2.84
N ALA A 44 -6.04 -7.32 -2.36
CA ALA A 44 -4.60 -7.20 -2.38
C ALA A 44 -3.93 -8.41 -1.67
N PHE A 45 -4.33 -8.69 -0.44
CA PHE A 45 -3.78 -9.79 0.35
C PHE A 45 -3.92 -11.15 -0.34
N SER A 46 -5.11 -11.49 -0.84
CA SER A 46 -5.34 -12.76 -1.53
C SER A 46 -4.51 -12.86 -2.81
N ALA A 47 -4.48 -11.82 -3.64
CA ALA A 47 -3.68 -11.82 -4.87
C ALA A 47 -2.17 -11.99 -4.58
N ALA A 48 -1.66 -11.42 -3.50
CA ALA A 48 -0.26 -11.61 -3.11
C ALA A 48 0.03 -13.06 -2.70
N LEU A 49 -0.89 -13.73 -2.01
CA LEU A 49 -0.75 -15.15 -1.66
C LEU A 49 -0.84 -16.06 -2.88
N ASP A 50 -1.79 -15.81 -3.78
CA ASP A 50 -1.98 -16.62 -5.00
C ASP A 50 -0.76 -16.53 -5.92
N MET A 51 -0.26 -15.31 -6.19
CA MET A 51 0.95 -15.12 -6.99
C MET A 51 2.21 -15.67 -6.32
N ARG A 52 2.28 -15.62 -4.99
CA ARG A 52 3.38 -16.22 -4.22
C ARG A 52 3.38 -17.73 -4.39
N ALA A 53 2.21 -18.37 -4.27
CA ALA A 53 2.05 -19.81 -4.47
C ALA A 53 2.47 -20.21 -5.89
N ALA A 54 1.95 -19.52 -6.91
CA ALA A 54 2.30 -19.81 -8.29
C ALA A 54 3.81 -19.62 -8.58
N GLY A 55 4.45 -18.58 -8.02
CA GLY A 55 5.90 -18.40 -8.12
C GLY A 55 6.70 -19.56 -7.52
N MET A 56 6.28 -20.07 -6.35
CA MET A 56 6.92 -21.25 -5.74
C MET A 56 6.68 -22.53 -6.55
N GLU A 57 5.49 -22.72 -7.10
CA GLU A 57 5.18 -23.87 -7.97
C GLU A 57 6.04 -23.85 -9.23
N LEU A 58 6.14 -22.71 -9.91
CA LEU A 58 7.00 -22.53 -11.09
C LEU A 58 8.47 -22.82 -10.80
N ALA A 59 8.98 -22.35 -9.67
CA ALA A 59 10.35 -22.64 -9.23
C ALA A 59 10.55 -24.14 -8.97
N SER A 60 9.60 -24.79 -8.27
CA SER A 60 9.68 -26.22 -7.95
C SER A 60 9.55 -27.15 -9.17
N ALA A 61 8.78 -26.72 -10.17
CA ALA A 61 8.61 -27.44 -11.43
C ALA A 61 9.82 -27.28 -12.38
N GLY A 62 10.78 -26.40 -12.06
CA GLY A 62 11.88 -26.05 -12.95
C GLY A 62 11.42 -25.31 -14.20
N ALA A 63 10.22 -24.73 -14.19
CA ALA A 63 9.63 -24.02 -15.32
C ALA A 63 10.24 -22.61 -15.49
N ALA A 64 11.02 -22.14 -14.52
CA ALA A 64 11.67 -20.83 -14.50
C ALA A 64 12.93 -20.86 -13.63
N ASP A 65 13.83 -19.89 -13.84
CA ASP A 65 15.02 -19.73 -13.01
C ASP A 65 14.64 -19.31 -11.58
N ALA A 66 15.02 -20.12 -10.60
CA ALA A 66 14.80 -19.85 -9.19
C ALA A 66 15.46 -18.53 -8.75
N ALA A 67 16.63 -18.18 -9.29
CA ALA A 67 17.32 -16.94 -8.95
C ALA A 67 16.52 -15.69 -9.37
N ALA A 68 15.69 -15.80 -10.42
CA ALA A 68 14.80 -14.74 -10.86
C ALA A 68 13.47 -14.71 -10.08
N LEU A 69 12.96 -15.87 -9.64
CA LEU A 69 11.70 -15.99 -8.90
C LEU A 69 11.82 -15.72 -7.40
N ASP A 70 12.94 -16.08 -6.77
CA ASP A 70 13.14 -15.93 -5.32
C ASP A 70 12.90 -14.48 -4.81
N PRO A 71 13.40 -13.43 -5.48
CA PRO A 71 13.10 -12.05 -5.09
C PRO A 71 11.61 -11.70 -5.19
N VAL A 72 10.91 -12.25 -6.17
CA VAL A 72 9.46 -12.03 -6.39
C VAL A 72 8.66 -12.71 -5.29
N VAL A 73 8.97 -13.97 -4.97
CA VAL A 73 8.32 -14.72 -3.88
C VAL A 73 8.57 -14.03 -2.53
N THR A 74 9.80 -13.55 -2.30
CA THR A 74 10.17 -12.80 -1.09
C THR A 74 9.37 -11.50 -0.99
N LEU A 75 9.29 -10.73 -2.07
CA LEU A 75 8.50 -9.50 -2.15
C LEU A 75 7.03 -9.76 -1.80
N LEU A 76 6.40 -10.72 -2.47
CA LEU A 76 4.99 -11.07 -2.27
C LEU A 76 4.72 -11.58 -0.85
N THR A 77 5.68 -12.29 -0.26
CA THR A 77 5.62 -12.72 1.15
C THR A 77 5.61 -11.51 2.09
N ILE A 78 6.52 -10.55 1.92
CA ILE A 78 6.57 -9.34 2.74
C ILE A 78 5.28 -8.52 2.58
N GLN A 79 4.81 -8.36 1.34
CA GLN A 79 3.56 -7.63 1.07
C GLN A 79 2.34 -8.31 1.67
N ALA A 80 2.21 -9.63 1.56
CA ALA A 80 1.13 -10.37 2.20
C ALA A 80 1.14 -10.15 3.72
N ARG A 81 2.31 -10.24 4.37
CA ARG A 81 2.43 -9.98 5.82
C ARG A 81 2.08 -8.54 6.19
N ALA A 82 2.49 -7.56 5.38
CA ALA A 82 2.18 -6.14 5.60
C ALA A 82 0.70 -5.81 5.43
N LEU A 83 -0.03 -6.60 4.63
CA LEU A 83 -1.47 -6.41 4.39
C LEU A 83 -2.35 -7.10 5.43
N MET A 84 -1.80 -7.89 6.36
CA MET A 84 -2.59 -8.51 7.43
C MET A 84 -3.17 -7.46 8.38
N SER A 85 -4.39 -7.68 8.89
CA SER A 85 -4.99 -6.76 9.85
C SER A 85 -4.28 -6.86 11.21
N PRO A 86 -3.87 -5.75 11.81
CA PRO A 86 -3.49 -5.75 13.22
C PRO A 86 -4.75 -6.04 14.05
N GLY A 87 -4.87 -7.27 14.56
CA GLY A 87 -6.06 -7.75 15.28
C GLY A 87 -6.58 -9.12 14.80
N SER A 88 -6.02 -9.68 13.73
CA SER A 88 -6.17 -11.10 13.40
C SER A 88 -5.31 -11.99 14.30
N GLU A 89 -5.23 -11.69 15.59
CA GLU A 89 -4.91 -12.74 16.55
C GLU A 89 -6.06 -13.73 16.46
N PHE A 90 -5.78 -14.87 15.86
CA PHE A 90 -6.68 -16.01 15.84
C PHE A 90 -7.29 -16.15 17.22
N ALA A 91 -8.61 -15.99 17.30
CA ALA A 91 -9.37 -16.39 18.46
C ALA A 91 -9.22 -17.91 18.62
N ALA A 92 -8.09 -18.34 19.17
CA ALA A 92 -7.89 -19.64 19.78
C ALA A 92 -8.65 -19.63 21.12
N GLY A 93 -9.96 -19.39 21.05
CA GLY A 93 -10.90 -19.77 22.09
C GLY A 93 -11.36 -21.20 21.80
N PRO A 94 -11.53 -22.06 22.81
CA PRO A 94 -11.95 -23.43 22.60
C PRO A 94 -13.31 -23.44 21.89
N MET A 95 -13.38 -24.17 20.78
CA MET A 95 -14.59 -24.38 19.99
C MET A 95 -15.71 -24.94 20.88
N ALA A 96 -16.72 -24.11 21.16
CA ALA A 96 -18.05 -24.58 21.52
C ALA A 96 -18.91 -24.50 20.25
N GLY A 97 -19.40 -25.65 19.82
CA GLY A 97 -20.04 -25.86 18.54
C GLY A 97 -21.18 -24.88 18.23
N SER A 98 -21.17 -24.37 17.01
CA SER A 98 -22.37 -23.91 16.33
C SER A 98 -22.26 -24.34 14.88
N THR A 99 -23.04 -25.37 14.53
CA THR A 99 -23.30 -25.78 13.16
C THR A 99 -24.01 -24.64 12.43
N GLN A 100 -23.22 -23.76 11.80
CA GLN A 100 -23.74 -22.69 10.96
C GLN A 100 -24.00 -23.24 9.56
N ALA A 101 -25.27 -23.15 9.15
CA ALA A 101 -25.76 -23.61 7.86
C ALA A 101 -25.11 -22.86 6.69
N SER A 102 -24.69 -23.61 5.67
CA SER A 102 -24.14 -23.09 4.42
C SER A 102 -25.09 -22.10 3.72
N PRO A 103 -24.61 -20.95 3.23
CA PRO A 103 -25.32 -20.21 2.22
C PRO A 103 -25.25 -20.95 0.88
N ARG A 104 -26.38 -20.93 0.19
CA ARG A 104 -26.65 -21.52 -1.11
C ARG A 104 -25.73 -20.93 -2.18
N ALA A 105 -25.02 -21.80 -2.90
CA ALA A 105 -24.15 -21.46 -4.01
C ALA A 105 -24.89 -20.64 -5.09
N GLY A 106 -24.54 -19.36 -5.20
CA GLY A 106 -24.68 -18.60 -6.43
C GLY A 106 -23.45 -18.86 -7.30
N ALA A 107 -23.69 -19.22 -8.56
CA ALA A 107 -22.73 -19.42 -9.66
C ALA A 107 -21.25 -19.48 -9.26
N ALA A 108 -20.71 -20.70 -9.17
CA ALA A 108 -19.27 -20.92 -9.12
C ALA A 108 -18.62 -20.27 -10.34
N ALA A 109 -17.94 -19.14 -10.14
CA ALA A 109 -16.84 -18.78 -11.02
C ALA A 109 -15.86 -19.96 -10.96
N THR A 110 -15.59 -20.57 -12.11
CA THR A 110 -14.47 -21.51 -12.26
C THR A 110 -13.23 -20.89 -11.61
N PRO A 111 -12.44 -21.65 -10.83
CA PRO A 111 -11.16 -21.15 -10.36
C PRO A 111 -10.37 -20.73 -11.60
N SER A 112 -10.05 -19.45 -11.70
CA SER A 112 -9.11 -18.99 -12.72
C SER A 112 -7.84 -19.78 -12.46
N ALA A 113 -7.40 -20.58 -13.42
CA ALA A 113 -6.11 -21.24 -13.33
C ALA A 113 -5.07 -20.16 -13.00
N GLY A 114 -4.23 -20.41 -11.98
CA GLY A 114 -3.12 -19.53 -11.64
C GLY A 114 -2.16 -19.41 -12.83
N PRO A 115 -1.22 -18.46 -12.80
CA PRO A 115 -0.27 -18.31 -13.89
C PRO A 115 0.54 -19.61 -14.09
N GLU A 116 0.46 -20.20 -15.28
CA GLU A 116 1.04 -21.51 -15.61
C GLU A 116 2.50 -21.40 -16.06
N ASN A 117 2.97 -20.18 -16.35
CA ASN A 117 4.33 -19.89 -16.80
C ASN A 117 4.80 -18.49 -16.36
N THR A 118 6.09 -18.21 -16.56
CA THR A 118 6.71 -16.94 -16.15
C THR A 118 6.09 -15.71 -16.83
N ALA A 119 5.68 -15.81 -18.09
CA ALA A 119 5.07 -14.69 -18.81
C ALA A 119 3.71 -14.32 -18.21
N GLU A 120 2.90 -15.32 -17.85
CA GLU A 120 1.63 -15.12 -17.15
C GLU A 120 1.84 -14.56 -15.74
N LEU A 121 2.89 -14.99 -15.02
CA LEU A 121 3.22 -14.42 -13.71
C LEU A 121 3.63 -12.94 -13.82
N VAL A 122 4.42 -12.58 -14.84
CA VAL A 122 4.76 -11.17 -15.13
C VAL A 122 3.51 -10.34 -15.38
N GLN A 123 2.58 -10.83 -16.20
CA GLN A 123 1.32 -10.14 -16.47
C GLN A 123 0.44 -10.03 -15.22
N ALA A 124 0.35 -11.09 -14.41
CA ALA A 124 -0.39 -11.10 -13.16
C ALA A 124 0.18 -10.07 -12.15
N LEU A 125 1.51 -9.99 -12.02
CA LEU A 125 2.17 -8.98 -11.19
C LEU A 125 1.88 -7.57 -11.67
N ALA A 126 1.97 -7.33 -12.97
CA ALA A 126 1.71 -6.01 -13.55
C ALA A 126 0.25 -5.57 -13.38
N ALA A 127 -0.69 -6.49 -13.61
CA ALA A 127 -2.11 -6.26 -13.41
C ALA A 127 -2.43 -6.00 -11.93
N SER A 128 -1.89 -6.81 -11.02
CA SER A 128 -2.04 -6.63 -9.56
C SER A 128 -1.46 -5.29 -9.10
N GLY A 129 -0.27 -4.94 -9.60
CA GLY A 129 0.38 -3.68 -9.28
C GLY A 129 -0.46 -2.48 -9.71
N THR A 130 -0.95 -2.48 -10.94
CA THR A 130 -1.82 -1.44 -11.50
C THR A 130 -3.14 -1.32 -10.72
N ALA A 131 -3.78 -2.44 -10.39
CA ALA A 131 -5.01 -2.45 -9.61
C ALA A 131 -4.80 -1.80 -8.23
N ARG A 132 -3.68 -2.09 -7.57
CA ARG A 132 -3.36 -1.51 -6.25
C ARG A 132 -3.05 -0.02 -6.30
N LEU A 133 -2.36 0.45 -7.33
CA LEU A 133 -2.19 1.89 -7.53
C LEU A 133 -3.55 2.58 -7.69
N LYS A 134 -4.47 1.94 -8.42
CA LYS A 134 -5.83 2.46 -8.59
C LYS A 134 -6.63 2.45 -7.29
N ASP A 135 -6.57 1.37 -6.53
CA ASP A 135 -7.22 1.27 -5.22
C ASP A 135 -6.66 2.30 -4.24
N ALA A 136 -5.34 2.57 -4.29
CA ALA A 136 -4.71 3.57 -3.45
C ALA A 136 -5.26 4.98 -3.67
N GLU A 137 -5.82 5.32 -4.84
CA GLU A 137 -6.46 6.61 -5.08
C GLU A 137 -7.72 6.84 -4.23
N THR A 138 -8.36 5.75 -3.77
CA THR A 138 -9.65 5.80 -3.05
C THR A 138 -9.61 5.19 -1.65
N ALA A 139 -8.59 4.39 -1.34
CA ALA A 139 -8.38 3.83 -0.02
C ALA A 139 -8.07 4.91 1.03
N ASP A 140 -8.34 4.60 2.29
CA ASP A 140 -8.14 5.54 3.40
C ASP A 140 -6.72 5.46 3.98
N GLY A 141 -6.16 6.62 4.31
CA GLY A 141 -5.04 6.74 5.25
C GLY A 141 -3.83 5.88 4.90
N GLY A 142 -3.31 5.18 5.92
CA GLY A 142 -2.15 4.30 5.78
C GLY A 142 -2.34 3.14 4.81
N VAL A 143 -3.58 2.67 4.58
CA VAL A 143 -3.85 1.58 3.62
C VAL A 143 -3.58 2.05 2.20
N ALA A 144 -3.93 3.29 1.84
CA ALA A 144 -3.58 3.84 0.53
C ALA A 144 -2.07 3.90 0.30
N ARG A 145 -1.31 4.33 1.31
CA ARG A 145 0.17 4.33 1.24
C ARG A 145 0.71 2.92 1.05
N LEU A 146 0.16 1.95 1.78
CA LEU A 146 0.55 0.54 1.67
C LEU A 146 0.22 -0.03 0.28
N LEU A 147 -0.97 0.25 -0.26
CA LEU A 147 -1.38 -0.18 -1.60
C LEU A 147 -0.53 0.48 -2.68
N ALA A 148 -0.26 1.79 -2.57
CA ALA A 148 0.57 2.53 -3.51
C ALA A 148 2.01 1.99 -3.54
N GLY A 149 2.61 1.78 -2.36
CA GLY A 149 3.94 1.17 -2.24
C GLY A 149 3.95 -0.25 -2.79
N ALA A 150 3.03 -1.11 -2.35
CA ALA A 150 2.97 -2.50 -2.81
C ALA A 150 2.77 -2.60 -4.33
N GLY A 151 1.88 -1.78 -4.90
CA GLY A 151 1.65 -1.73 -6.34
C GLY A 151 2.89 -1.26 -7.12
N THR A 152 3.57 -0.23 -6.62
CA THR A 152 4.83 0.26 -7.20
C THR A 152 5.90 -0.83 -7.23
N ALA A 153 6.11 -1.53 -6.11
CA ALA A 153 7.08 -2.62 -6.04
C ALA A 153 6.72 -3.82 -6.94
N GLN A 154 5.43 -4.13 -7.09
CA GLN A 154 4.99 -5.21 -7.98
C GLN A 154 5.25 -4.89 -9.46
N LEU A 155 5.05 -3.64 -9.89
CA LEU A 155 5.39 -3.21 -11.26
C LEU A 155 6.89 -3.31 -11.54
N ILE A 156 7.72 -2.88 -10.57
CA ILE A 156 9.18 -3.02 -10.63
C ILE A 156 9.59 -4.49 -10.72
N ALA A 157 8.99 -5.35 -9.88
CA ALA A 157 9.28 -6.77 -9.89
C ALA A 157 8.85 -7.44 -11.19
N ALA A 158 7.70 -7.07 -11.76
CA ALA A 158 7.24 -7.55 -13.06
C ALA A 158 8.25 -7.20 -14.18
N GLY A 159 8.73 -5.96 -14.23
CA GLY A 159 9.72 -5.53 -15.22
C GLY A 159 11.06 -6.28 -15.08
N ARG A 160 11.55 -6.45 -13.84
CA ARG A 160 12.79 -7.21 -13.56
C ARG A 160 12.65 -8.69 -13.93
N LEU A 161 11.53 -9.31 -13.57
CA LEU A 161 11.27 -10.72 -13.90
C LEU A 161 11.15 -10.90 -15.41
N ALA A 162 10.47 -9.98 -16.11
CA ALA A 162 10.35 -10.02 -17.56
C ALA A 162 11.71 -9.95 -18.25
N ALA A 163 12.56 -9.01 -17.83
CA ALA A 163 13.91 -8.86 -18.34
C ALA A 163 14.78 -10.11 -18.08
N ALA A 164 14.69 -10.69 -16.88
CA ALA A 164 15.43 -11.91 -16.53
C ALA A 164 14.97 -13.14 -17.34
N ALA A 165 13.67 -13.24 -17.62
CA ALA A 165 13.08 -14.34 -18.38
C ALA A 165 13.12 -14.15 -19.90
N GLY A 166 13.56 -12.98 -20.39
CA GLY A 166 13.56 -12.66 -21.82
C GLY A 166 12.16 -12.61 -22.44
N VAL A 167 11.12 -12.37 -21.63
CA VAL A 167 9.74 -12.22 -22.09
C VAL A 167 9.41 -10.74 -22.28
N PRO A 168 8.41 -10.39 -23.12
CA PRO A 168 7.98 -9.00 -23.26
C PRO A 168 7.65 -8.40 -21.89
N GLY A 169 8.25 -7.25 -21.60
CA GLY A 169 7.94 -6.48 -20.39
C GLY A 169 6.45 -6.12 -20.35
N PRO A 170 5.89 -5.86 -19.16
CA PRO A 170 4.60 -5.20 -19.06
C PRO A 170 4.61 -3.98 -19.95
N GLN A 171 3.56 -3.81 -20.77
CA GLN A 171 3.44 -2.61 -21.57
C GLN A 171 3.24 -1.46 -20.58
N GLU A 172 4.33 -0.77 -20.26
CA GLU A 172 4.29 0.40 -19.43
C GLU A 172 3.30 1.36 -20.11
N ALA A 173 2.22 1.70 -19.41
CA ALA A 173 1.82 3.09 -19.44
C ALA A 173 3.03 3.81 -18.83
N ALA A 174 4.02 4.16 -19.68
CA ALA A 174 5.25 4.85 -19.33
C ALA A 174 4.86 5.84 -18.25
N GLY A 175 5.38 5.65 -17.04
CA GLY A 175 4.88 6.32 -15.84
C GLY A 175 4.71 7.79 -16.16
N SER A 176 3.46 8.20 -16.41
CA SER A 176 3.21 9.54 -16.89
C SER A 176 3.74 10.40 -15.78
N GLU A 177 4.77 11.21 -16.07
CA GLU A 177 5.15 12.25 -15.15
C GLU A 177 3.87 12.96 -14.74
N PRO A 178 3.62 13.12 -13.44
CA PRO A 178 2.33 13.61 -12.99
C PRO A 178 2.00 14.90 -13.75
N ASP A 179 0.82 14.94 -14.39
CA ASP A 179 0.46 16.02 -15.32
C ASP A 179 0.88 17.39 -14.79
N GLY A 180 1.50 18.17 -15.69
CA GLY A 180 2.08 19.48 -15.47
C GLY A 180 1.09 20.52 -14.91
N PRO A 181 1.53 21.77 -14.72
CA PRO A 181 0.84 22.73 -13.88
C PRO A 181 -0.64 22.90 -14.25
N VAL A 182 -1.52 22.60 -13.28
CA VAL A 182 -2.96 22.81 -13.40
C VAL A 182 -3.19 24.30 -13.56
N THR A 183 -3.69 24.71 -14.73
CA THR A 183 -4.11 26.10 -14.97
C THR A 183 -5.43 26.30 -14.22
N ALA A 184 -5.43 27.09 -13.14
CA ALA A 184 -6.62 27.36 -12.35
C ALA A 184 -7.05 28.84 -12.41
N PRO A 185 -8.35 29.13 -12.55
CA PRO A 185 -8.90 30.44 -12.23
C PRO A 185 -8.80 30.68 -10.72
N GLY A 186 -8.13 31.75 -10.32
CA GLY A 186 -7.85 32.05 -8.91
C GLY A 186 -9.08 32.49 -8.14
N SER A 187 -9.68 31.60 -7.35
CA SER A 187 -10.44 32.03 -6.17
C SER A 187 -9.46 32.40 -5.06
N PRO A 188 -9.47 33.64 -4.56
CA PRO A 188 -8.52 34.06 -3.54
C PRO A 188 -8.75 33.27 -2.25
N CYS A 189 -7.68 32.70 -1.70
CA CYS A 189 -7.69 32.12 -0.36
C CYS A 189 -8.29 33.15 0.63
N PRO A 190 -9.20 32.76 1.52
CA PRO A 190 -9.71 33.66 2.54
C PRO A 190 -8.53 34.14 3.38
N ARG A 191 -8.25 35.46 3.32
CA ARG A 191 -7.26 36.08 4.19
C ARG A 191 -7.79 35.95 5.61
N SER A 192 -7.13 35.16 6.44
CA SER A 192 -7.40 35.13 7.86
C SER A 192 -7.08 36.51 8.43
N SER A 193 -8.10 37.32 8.67
CA SER A 193 -7.98 38.58 9.41
C SER A 193 -7.37 38.26 10.77
N ALA A 194 -6.21 38.85 11.07
CA ALA A 194 -5.59 38.72 12.39
C ALA A 194 -6.57 39.20 13.47
N PRO A 195 -6.84 38.42 14.54
CA PRO A 195 -7.63 38.94 15.64
C PRO A 195 -6.78 39.92 16.45
N ALA A 196 -7.22 41.18 16.48
CA ALA A 196 -6.79 42.13 17.49
C ALA A 196 -7.14 41.58 18.88
N ALA A 197 -6.22 41.77 19.82
CA ALA A 197 -6.29 41.28 21.19
C ALA A 197 -7.63 41.57 21.87
N SER A 198 -8.25 40.56 22.49
CA SER A 198 -9.20 40.70 23.60
C SER A 198 -9.35 39.38 24.36
N THR A 199 -8.81 39.37 25.59
CA THR A 199 -9.22 38.65 26.83
C THR A 199 -9.60 37.17 26.85
N PRO A 200 -9.22 36.42 27.91
CA PRO A 200 -9.52 35.00 28.04
C PRO A 200 -10.94 34.77 28.57
N ALA A 201 -11.71 33.91 27.90
CA ALA A 201 -12.92 33.31 28.43
C ALA A 201 -12.91 31.79 28.19
N THR A 202 -13.42 31.11 29.18
CA THR A 202 -13.36 29.69 29.54
C THR A 202 -13.79 28.71 28.43
N GLN A 203 -13.10 27.57 28.38
CA GLN A 203 -13.43 26.39 27.58
C GLN A 203 -14.80 25.82 27.94
N ASP A 204 -15.60 25.51 26.92
CA ASP A 204 -16.28 24.21 26.77
C ASP A 204 -17.01 24.17 25.42
N GLY A 205 -16.98 23.01 24.75
CA GLY A 205 -17.92 22.67 23.68
C GLY A 205 -17.35 22.55 22.28
N THR A 206 -16.94 21.34 21.95
CA THR A 206 -16.90 20.71 20.62
C THR A 206 -17.86 21.34 19.59
N SER A 207 -17.31 21.85 18.49
CA SER A 207 -17.95 21.83 17.17
C SER A 207 -16.89 22.01 16.09
N ALA A 208 -16.46 20.88 15.53
CA ALA A 208 -15.75 20.82 14.26
C ALA A 208 -16.70 21.23 13.14
N GLY A 209 -16.77 22.54 12.88
CA GLY A 209 -17.29 23.06 11.63
C GLY A 209 -16.18 23.01 10.58
N THR A 210 -16.05 21.88 9.89
CA THR A 210 -15.25 21.84 8.66
C THR A 210 -16.01 22.65 7.61
N GLU A 211 -15.54 23.87 7.34
CA GLU A 211 -15.95 24.62 6.15
C GLU A 211 -15.73 23.74 4.90
N PRO A 212 -16.79 23.45 4.12
CA PRO A 212 -16.67 22.64 2.91
C PRO A 212 -15.78 23.37 1.90
N GLY A 213 -14.57 22.83 1.67
CA GLY A 213 -13.61 23.34 0.69
C GLY A 213 -12.21 23.64 1.23
N SER A 214 -11.98 23.58 2.55
CA SER A 214 -10.63 23.78 3.11
C SER A 214 -9.82 22.48 3.08
N THR A 215 -8.64 22.51 2.45
CA THR A 215 -7.71 21.37 2.47
C THR A 215 -7.15 21.19 3.90
N PRO A 216 -7.10 19.96 4.44
CA PRO A 216 -6.60 19.72 5.80
C PRO A 216 -5.17 20.28 6.01
N PRO A 217 -4.85 20.80 7.21
CA PRO A 217 -3.52 21.35 7.51
C PRO A 217 -2.39 20.33 7.31
N ASP A 218 -2.67 19.04 7.58
CA ASP A 218 -1.68 17.97 7.40
C ASP A 218 -1.35 17.73 5.93
N THR A 219 -2.32 17.84 5.02
CA THR A 219 -2.07 17.76 3.57
C THR A 219 -1.16 18.89 3.10
N ARG A 220 -1.35 20.11 3.60
CA ARG A 220 -0.45 21.24 3.29
C ARG A 220 0.97 20.99 3.78
N ARG A 221 1.13 20.46 5.00
CA ARG A 221 2.44 20.10 5.55
C ARG A 221 3.11 19.00 4.72
N ALA A 222 2.37 17.97 4.31
CA ALA A 222 2.88 16.90 3.46
C ALA A 222 3.30 17.42 2.06
N LEU A 223 2.51 18.31 1.45
CA LEU A 223 2.88 18.99 0.20
C LEU A 223 4.17 19.81 0.36
N ALA A 224 4.30 20.58 1.44
CA ALA A 224 5.51 21.36 1.71
C ALA A 224 6.75 20.47 1.93
N ALA A 225 6.58 19.31 2.57
CA ALA A 225 7.64 18.31 2.73
C ALA A 225 8.07 17.71 1.38
N ALA A 226 7.11 17.36 0.51
CA ALA A 226 7.41 16.89 -0.84
C ALA A 226 8.16 17.96 -1.65
N VAL A 227 7.69 19.22 -1.66
CA VAL A 227 8.40 20.34 -2.33
C VAL A 227 9.82 20.51 -1.80
N SER A 228 10.02 20.42 -0.47
CA SER A 228 11.35 20.54 0.12
C SER A 228 12.29 19.41 -0.32
N ALA A 229 11.78 18.19 -0.43
CA ALA A 229 12.53 17.04 -0.92
C ALA A 229 12.92 17.20 -2.41
N GLU A 230 12.00 17.71 -3.24
CA GLU A 230 12.27 18.00 -4.65
C GLU A 230 13.31 19.12 -4.82
N GLN A 231 13.22 20.21 -4.05
CA GLN A 231 14.24 21.27 -4.08
C GLN A 231 15.64 20.74 -3.64
N GLN A 232 15.69 19.86 -2.64
CA GLN A 232 16.93 19.19 -2.25
C GLN A 232 17.46 18.27 -3.37
N ALA A 233 16.57 17.55 -4.06
CA ALA A 233 16.92 16.73 -5.21
C ALA A 233 17.52 17.57 -6.35
N VAL A 234 16.87 18.68 -6.71
CA VAL A 234 17.38 19.66 -7.70
C VAL A 234 18.80 20.09 -7.35
N TYR A 235 19.06 20.45 -6.08
CA TYR A 235 20.39 20.84 -5.63
C TYR A 235 21.40 19.68 -5.73
N GLY A 236 21.03 18.47 -5.31
CA GLY A 236 21.90 17.29 -5.40
C GLY A 236 22.30 16.94 -6.83
N TYR A 237 21.34 16.98 -7.77
CA TYR A 237 21.61 16.76 -9.18
C TYR A 237 22.54 17.82 -9.79
N GLN A 238 22.30 19.10 -9.48
CA GLN A 238 23.20 20.18 -9.93
C GLN A 238 24.63 19.99 -9.39
N ALA A 239 24.78 19.53 -8.15
CA ALA A 239 26.09 19.24 -7.56
C ALA A 239 26.76 17.99 -8.16
N ALA A 240 25.98 16.99 -8.55
CA ALA A 240 26.45 15.73 -9.10
C ALA A 240 26.87 15.84 -10.58
N LEU A 241 26.11 16.57 -11.40
CA LEU A 241 26.26 16.63 -12.86
C LEU A 241 27.70 16.83 -13.35
N PRO A 242 28.50 17.78 -12.81
CA PRO A 242 29.89 17.98 -13.27
C PRO A 242 30.85 16.83 -12.95
N ARG A 243 30.42 15.84 -12.16
CA ARG A 243 31.23 14.74 -11.63
C ARG A 243 30.76 13.36 -12.09
N LEU A 244 29.63 13.30 -12.79
CA LEU A 244 29.10 12.05 -13.36
C LEU A 244 29.93 11.61 -14.57
N ALA A 245 29.89 10.32 -14.88
CA ALA A 245 30.46 9.84 -16.12
C ALA A 245 29.69 10.41 -17.32
N PRO A 246 30.33 10.56 -18.50
CA PRO A 246 29.66 11.12 -19.68
C PRO A 246 28.37 10.40 -20.08
N ALA A 247 28.30 9.07 -19.89
CA ALA A 247 27.11 8.27 -20.18
C ALA A 247 25.94 8.53 -19.22
N GLU A 248 26.22 9.03 -18.01
CA GLU A 248 25.23 9.28 -16.95
C GLU A 248 24.73 10.74 -16.98
N ALA A 249 25.52 11.66 -17.55
CA ALA A 249 25.22 13.10 -17.53
C ALA A 249 23.94 13.48 -18.29
N GLY A 250 23.65 12.80 -19.41
CA GLY A 250 22.41 13.00 -20.17
C GLY A 250 21.17 12.65 -19.35
N PRO A 251 21.00 11.37 -18.93
CA PRO A 251 19.90 10.97 -18.07
C PRO A 251 19.78 11.81 -16.79
N ALA A 252 20.90 12.16 -16.14
CA ALA A 252 20.88 13.00 -14.95
C ALA A 252 20.37 14.43 -15.22
N SER A 253 20.59 14.96 -16.42
CA SER A 253 20.07 16.28 -16.81
C SER A 253 18.55 16.25 -17.02
N ASP A 254 18.04 15.16 -17.60
CA ASP A 254 16.59 14.94 -17.77
C ASP A 254 15.91 14.81 -16.41
N LEU A 255 16.49 14.02 -15.49
CA LEU A 255 15.97 13.88 -14.13
C LEU A 255 16.04 15.18 -13.33
N LEU A 256 17.07 16.01 -13.54
CA LEU A 256 17.11 17.35 -12.96
C LEU A 256 15.94 18.22 -13.45
N ALA A 257 15.57 18.14 -14.73
CA ALA A 257 14.40 18.86 -15.25
C ALA A 257 13.10 18.35 -14.60
N ALA A 258 12.94 17.03 -14.52
CA ALA A 258 11.80 16.38 -13.87
C ALA A 258 11.61 16.85 -12.42
N HIS A 259 12.68 16.92 -11.62
CA HIS A 259 12.61 17.41 -10.24
C HIS A 259 12.18 18.88 -10.13
N LYS A 260 12.59 19.74 -11.09
CA LYS A 260 12.13 21.14 -11.12
C LYS A 260 10.65 21.22 -11.42
N ASP A 261 10.16 20.42 -12.36
CA ASP A 261 8.75 20.37 -12.71
C ASP A 261 7.91 19.82 -11.55
N LEU A 262 8.39 18.79 -10.84
CA LEU A 262 7.75 18.25 -9.64
C LEU A 262 7.71 19.26 -8.49
N ALA A 263 8.80 20.00 -8.24
CA ALA A 263 8.83 21.07 -7.24
C ALA A 263 7.78 22.15 -7.57
N ALA A 264 7.76 22.64 -8.81
CA ALA A 264 6.79 23.64 -9.26
C ALA A 264 5.34 23.13 -9.19
N ALA A 265 5.10 21.88 -9.57
CA ALA A 265 3.80 21.22 -9.49
C ALA A 265 3.32 21.06 -8.04
N GLY A 266 4.23 20.74 -7.11
CA GLY A 266 3.96 20.67 -5.68
C GLY A 266 3.64 22.04 -5.08
N GLU A 267 4.39 23.09 -5.45
CA GLU A 267 4.14 24.46 -5.02
C GLU A 267 2.80 25.00 -5.54
N ALA A 268 2.43 24.69 -6.79
CA ALA A 268 1.13 25.04 -7.33
C ALA A 268 -0.01 24.40 -6.51
N ARG A 269 0.11 23.11 -6.19
CA ARG A 269 -0.86 22.39 -5.34
C ARG A 269 -0.90 22.96 -3.93
N LEU A 270 0.25 23.31 -3.36
CA LEU A 270 0.35 23.95 -2.05
C LEU A 270 -0.37 25.31 -2.04
N ARG A 271 -0.21 26.13 -3.09
CA ARG A 271 -0.94 27.40 -3.24
C ARG A 271 -2.44 27.20 -3.39
N LEU A 272 -2.88 26.23 -4.20
CA LEU A 272 -4.30 25.86 -4.32
C LEU A 272 -4.89 25.40 -2.99
N ALA A 273 -4.09 24.73 -2.16
CA ALA A 273 -4.46 24.34 -0.80
C ALA A 273 -4.37 25.49 0.22
N CYS A 274 -4.04 26.73 -0.18
CA CYS A 274 -3.78 27.86 0.71
C CYS A 274 -2.67 27.59 1.73
N GLY A 275 -1.62 26.89 1.31
CA GLY A 275 -0.37 26.72 2.03
C GLY A 275 0.59 27.88 1.81
N VAL A 276 1.53 28.02 2.75
CA VAL A 276 2.63 28.99 2.63
C VAL A 276 3.66 28.44 1.65
N PRO A 277 4.11 29.22 0.63
CA PRO A 277 5.18 28.80 -0.26
C PRO A 277 6.42 28.35 0.51
N VAL A 278 7.07 27.28 0.04
CA VAL A 278 8.32 26.78 0.64
C VAL A 278 9.46 27.67 0.17
N PRO A 279 10.21 28.33 1.07
CA PRO A 279 11.33 29.17 0.67
C PRO A 279 12.47 28.30 0.12
N GLU A 280 12.95 28.65 -1.09
CA GLU A 280 14.16 28.04 -1.65
C GLU A 280 15.35 28.29 -0.72
N GLN A 281 16.06 27.22 -0.37
CA GLN A 281 17.25 27.33 0.46
C GLN A 281 18.46 27.70 -0.41
N PRO A 282 19.39 28.55 0.08
CA PRO A 282 20.60 28.90 -0.67
C PRO A 282 21.56 27.71 -0.84
N GLY A 283 21.35 26.62 -0.11
CA GLY A 283 22.08 25.37 -0.26
C GLY A 283 21.57 24.30 0.68
N TYR A 284 21.89 23.04 0.38
CA TYR A 284 21.54 21.88 1.19
C TYR A 284 22.80 21.14 1.65
N VAL A 285 22.71 20.53 2.84
CA VAL A 285 23.75 19.62 3.32
C VAL A 285 23.59 18.29 2.59
N LEU A 286 24.61 17.90 1.83
CA LEU A 286 24.66 16.59 1.17
C LEU A 286 25.35 15.57 2.07
N ALA A 287 25.02 14.29 1.87
CA ALA A 287 25.62 13.20 2.62
C ALA A 287 27.16 13.19 2.47
N PRO A 288 27.93 12.79 3.51
CA PRO A 288 29.36 12.60 3.38
C PRO A 288 29.70 11.66 2.23
N GLY A 289 30.67 12.04 1.40
CA GLY A 289 31.07 11.24 0.23
C GLY A 289 30.16 11.36 -0.99
N PHE A 290 29.12 12.21 -0.96
CA PHE A 290 28.21 12.42 -2.11
C PHE A 290 28.98 12.69 -3.40
N LEU A 291 29.96 13.59 -3.36
CA LEU A 291 30.75 13.97 -4.55
C LEU A 291 31.81 12.93 -4.93
N ALA A 292 32.15 12.00 -4.04
CA ALA A 292 33.11 10.93 -4.33
C ALA A 292 32.46 9.77 -5.09
N ALA A 293 31.16 9.55 -4.90
CA ALA A 293 30.38 8.53 -5.60
C ALA A 293 29.00 9.10 -6.02
N PRO A 294 28.97 10.04 -6.98
CA PRO A 294 27.77 10.83 -7.30
C PRO A 294 26.59 9.97 -7.74
N ALA A 295 26.78 8.96 -8.59
CA ALA A 295 25.70 8.06 -9.03
C ALA A 295 25.03 7.34 -7.86
N LYS A 296 25.82 6.71 -6.97
CA LYS A 296 25.31 6.05 -5.76
C LYS A 296 24.60 7.05 -4.84
N ALA A 297 25.14 8.26 -4.72
CA ALA A 297 24.58 9.29 -3.86
C ALA A 297 23.26 9.85 -4.41
N LEU A 298 23.10 9.94 -5.74
CA LEU A 298 21.82 10.25 -6.39
C LEU A 298 20.79 9.14 -6.13
N GLY A 299 21.18 7.86 -6.17
CA GLY A 299 20.28 6.77 -5.79
C GLY A 299 19.77 6.89 -4.35
N ALA A 300 20.64 7.25 -3.40
CA ALA A 300 20.21 7.50 -2.02
C ALA A 300 19.30 8.73 -1.88
N LEU A 301 19.57 9.79 -2.67
CA LEU A 301 18.76 11.00 -2.71
C LEU A 301 17.36 10.72 -3.25
N GLU A 302 17.25 9.98 -4.35
CA GLU A 302 15.97 9.55 -4.93
C GLU A 302 15.18 8.67 -3.97
N ALA A 303 15.83 7.70 -3.33
CA ALA A 303 15.20 6.86 -2.31
C ALA A 303 14.66 7.69 -1.13
N ALA A 304 15.32 8.81 -0.77
CA ALA A 304 14.84 9.70 0.29
C ALA A 304 13.56 10.47 -0.09
N THR A 305 13.25 10.66 -1.38
CA THR A 305 12.00 11.29 -1.83
C THR A 305 10.77 10.39 -1.67
N LEU A 306 10.97 9.07 -1.54
CA LEU A 306 9.87 8.10 -1.40
C LEU A 306 9.02 8.36 -0.16
N ALA A 307 9.64 8.68 0.99
CA ALA A 307 8.92 8.86 2.24
C ALA A 307 7.96 10.07 2.23
N PRO A 308 8.38 11.28 1.82
CA PRO A 308 7.47 12.42 1.64
C PRO A 308 6.27 12.13 0.72
N TYR A 309 6.50 11.42 -0.40
CA TYR A 309 5.39 11.04 -1.28
C TYR A 309 4.48 10.00 -0.64
N GLY A 310 5.02 9.00 0.06
CA GLY A 310 4.23 8.05 0.84
C GLY A 310 3.37 8.71 1.91
N ASP A 311 3.92 9.68 2.65
CA ASP A 311 3.18 10.48 3.63
C ASP A 311 2.05 11.27 2.96
N LEU A 312 2.32 11.87 1.80
CA LEU A 312 1.32 12.61 1.05
C LEU A 312 0.22 11.68 0.51
N VAL A 313 0.53 10.47 0.03
CA VAL A 313 -0.48 9.47 -0.37
C VAL A 313 -1.39 9.13 0.81
N ALA A 314 -0.84 8.98 2.02
CA ALA A 314 -1.62 8.63 3.20
C ALA A 314 -2.60 9.74 3.61
N ILE A 315 -2.17 11.01 3.54
CA ILE A 315 -2.89 12.14 4.14
C ILE A 315 -3.78 12.88 3.13
N SER A 316 -3.41 12.90 1.85
CA SER A 316 -4.15 13.63 0.81
C SER A 316 -5.37 12.87 0.30
N GLN A 317 -6.20 13.50 -0.54
CA GLN A 317 -7.35 12.89 -1.21
C GLN A 317 -7.49 13.46 -2.63
N GLY A 318 -8.32 12.82 -3.46
CA GLY A 318 -8.64 13.29 -4.81
C GLY A 318 -7.40 13.47 -5.70
N GLU A 319 -7.34 14.58 -6.43
CA GLU A 319 -6.25 14.87 -7.37
C GLU A 319 -4.87 14.98 -6.72
N ASN A 320 -4.79 15.43 -5.46
CA ASN A 320 -3.52 15.45 -4.72
C ASN A 320 -3.02 14.03 -4.43
N ARG A 321 -3.94 13.09 -4.15
CA ARG A 321 -3.59 11.69 -3.90
C ARG A 321 -3.13 11.00 -5.19
N LYS A 322 -3.85 11.19 -6.29
CA LYS A 322 -3.45 10.67 -7.61
C LYS A 322 -2.06 11.17 -8.01
N TRP A 323 -1.81 12.47 -7.85
CA TRP A 323 -0.50 13.06 -8.09
C TRP A 323 0.58 12.43 -7.21
N ALA A 324 0.31 12.26 -5.91
CA ALA A 324 1.27 11.65 -4.99
C ALA A 324 1.57 10.17 -5.30
N VAL A 325 0.56 9.40 -5.74
CA VAL A 325 0.74 8.00 -6.16
C VAL A 325 1.64 7.93 -7.40
N ALA A 326 1.37 8.75 -8.42
CA ALA A 326 2.20 8.81 -9.63
C ALA A 326 3.64 9.28 -9.31
N ALA A 327 3.78 10.29 -8.45
CA ALA A 327 5.09 10.79 -8.04
C ALA A 327 5.89 9.76 -7.22
N LEU A 328 5.23 9.00 -6.33
CA LEU A 328 5.84 7.88 -5.60
C LEU A 328 6.36 6.80 -6.56
N GLN A 329 5.56 6.43 -7.56
CA GLN A 329 5.95 5.46 -8.58
C GLN A 329 7.17 5.94 -9.38
N SER A 330 7.13 7.19 -9.85
CA SER A 330 8.25 7.80 -10.59
C SER A 330 9.52 7.88 -9.74
N ALA A 331 9.41 8.30 -8.47
CA ALA A 331 10.54 8.34 -7.54
C ALA A 331 11.19 6.96 -7.32
N ALA A 332 10.38 5.90 -7.21
CA ALA A 332 10.91 4.54 -7.10
C ALA A 332 11.65 4.10 -8.38
N GLY A 333 11.12 4.47 -9.56
CA GLY A 333 11.78 4.27 -10.84
C GLY A 333 13.14 4.98 -10.92
N ARG A 334 13.21 6.26 -10.54
CA ARG A 334 14.47 7.03 -10.53
C ARG A 334 15.49 6.47 -9.55
N ALA A 335 15.06 6.03 -8.36
CA ALA A 335 15.94 5.36 -7.41
C ALA A 335 16.60 4.12 -8.03
N LEU A 336 15.83 3.32 -8.78
CA LEU A 336 16.34 2.14 -9.49
C LEU A 336 17.32 2.49 -10.61
N THR A 337 17.09 3.58 -11.36
CA THR A 337 18.00 4.05 -12.40
C THR A 337 19.42 4.26 -11.85
N TRP A 338 19.53 4.69 -10.58
CA TRP A 338 20.80 4.88 -9.88
C TRP A 338 21.23 3.66 -9.04
N GLY A 339 20.57 2.52 -9.17
CA GLY A 339 20.89 1.28 -8.48
C GLY A 339 20.51 1.25 -7.00
N ALA A 340 19.69 2.18 -6.51
CA ALA A 340 19.14 2.12 -5.17
C ALA A 340 17.95 1.15 -5.12
N ASP A 341 17.78 0.49 -3.97
CA ASP A 341 16.62 -0.37 -3.71
C ASP A 341 15.49 0.47 -3.08
N PRO A 342 14.33 0.62 -3.75
CA PRO A 342 13.19 1.33 -3.19
C PRO A 342 12.46 0.50 -2.10
N GLY A 343 12.85 -0.76 -1.90
CA GLY A 343 12.31 -1.65 -0.88
C GLY A 343 11.02 -2.36 -1.31
N PRO A 344 10.46 -3.23 -0.45
CA PRO A 344 9.30 -4.07 -0.78
C PRO A 344 7.96 -3.32 -0.79
N VAL A 345 7.92 -2.16 -0.12
CA VAL A 345 6.78 -1.24 -0.10
C VAL A 345 7.32 0.20 -0.14
N PRO A 346 7.71 0.72 -1.33
CA PRO A 346 8.23 2.06 -1.51
C PRO A 346 7.39 3.12 -0.83
N GLY A 347 8.08 4.04 -0.17
CA GLY A 347 7.45 5.09 0.62
C GLY A 347 7.02 4.66 2.02
N ILE A 348 7.20 3.39 2.44
CA ILE A 348 7.02 2.94 3.82
C ILE A 348 8.33 2.34 4.36
N THR A 349 8.81 2.86 5.49
CA THR A 349 9.89 2.20 6.25
C THR A 349 9.31 1.01 7.00
N LEU A 350 9.46 -0.19 6.45
CA LEU A 350 9.01 -1.43 7.08
C LEU A 350 10.15 -2.12 7.83
N ASP A 351 9.89 -2.47 9.09
CA ASP A 351 10.70 -3.43 9.82
C ASP A 351 10.17 -4.84 9.52
N THR A 352 10.72 -5.48 8.49
CA THR A 352 10.25 -6.79 7.99
C THR A 352 10.37 -7.90 9.04
N GLY A 353 11.28 -7.75 10.01
CA GLY A 353 11.44 -8.68 11.12
C GLY A 353 10.30 -8.63 12.14
N LYS A 354 9.52 -7.54 12.16
CA LYS A 354 8.37 -7.34 13.06
C LYS A 354 7.02 -7.60 12.40
N LEU A 355 6.99 -7.98 11.12
CA LEU A 355 5.74 -8.30 10.46
C LEU A 355 5.15 -9.62 11.02
N PRO A 356 3.82 -9.76 11.11
CA PRO A 356 3.21 -11.03 11.53
C PRO A 356 3.60 -12.17 10.57
N GLU A 357 3.74 -13.39 11.08
CA GLU A 357 3.99 -14.55 10.23
C GLU A 357 2.74 -14.90 9.42
N LEU A 358 2.95 -15.39 8.20
CA LEU A 358 1.83 -15.91 7.41
C LEU A 358 1.33 -17.21 8.04
N PRO A 359 0.00 -17.46 8.04
CA PRO A 359 -0.54 -18.75 8.47
C PRO A 359 0.08 -19.87 7.65
N ALA A 360 0.41 -20.99 8.30
CA ALA A 360 0.80 -22.19 7.57
C ALA A 360 -0.33 -22.60 6.63
N VAL A 361 -0.01 -22.85 5.37
CA VAL A 361 -0.93 -23.55 4.49
C VAL A 361 -0.88 -25.01 4.95
N ASP A 362 -1.96 -25.50 5.56
CA ASP A 362 -2.10 -26.91 5.88
C ASP A 362 -2.07 -27.70 4.57
N VAL A 363 -0.88 -28.15 4.18
CA VAL A 363 -0.73 -29.18 3.16
C VAL A 363 -1.23 -30.47 3.81
N PRO A 364 -2.30 -31.10 3.30
CA PRO A 364 -2.80 -32.34 3.87
C PRO A 364 -1.66 -33.38 3.91
N PRO A 365 -1.47 -34.11 5.02
CA PRO A 365 -0.44 -35.13 5.13
C PRO A 365 -0.78 -36.30 4.20
N GLY A 366 -0.24 -36.27 2.98
CA GLY A 366 -0.55 -37.27 1.95
C GLY A 366 0.55 -37.55 0.93
N SER A 367 1.70 -36.87 1.00
CA SER A 367 2.82 -37.10 0.07
C SER A 367 4.07 -37.54 0.81
N SER A 368 3.96 -38.61 1.59
CA SER A 368 5.13 -39.41 1.97
C SER A 368 5.61 -40.19 0.74
N VAL A 369 6.47 -39.56 -0.06
CA VAL A 369 7.39 -40.32 -0.90
C VAL A 369 8.45 -40.90 0.05
N LEU A 370 8.28 -42.18 0.37
CA LEU A 370 9.29 -42.99 1.07
C LEU A 370 10.60 -42.99 0.27
N PRO A 371 11.74 -42.53 0.83
CA PRO A 371 13.04 -42.96 0.36
C PRO A 371 13.33 -44.32 0.99
N GLY A 372 13.10 -45.38 0.23
CA GLY A 372 13.54 -46.72 0.59
C GLY A 372 15.07 -46.83 0.50
N GLY A 373 15.68 -47.47 1.50
CA GLY A 373 17.00 -48.10 1.35
C GLY A 373 18.10 -47.54 2.23
N THR A 374 18.06 -47.85 3.52
CA THR A 374 19.23 -47.86 4.40
C THR A 374 20.29 -48.84 3.87
N GLN A 375 21.45 -48.36 3.45
CA GLN A 375 22.68 -49.17 3.42
C GLN A 375 23.57 -48.75 4.59
N SER A 376 23.66 -49.65 5.56
CA SER A 376 24.59 -49.59 6.68
C SER A 376 26.02 -49.69 6.18
N VAL A 377 26.84 -48.66 6.41
CA VAL A 377 28.29 -48.74 6.24
C VAL A 377 28.91 -48.88 7.63
N THR A 378 29.45 -50.07 7.89
CA THR A 378 30.29 -50.40 9.03
C THR A 378 31.68 -49.77 8.86
N PRO A 379 32.29 -49.16 9.91
CA PRO A 379 33.66 -48.64 9.81
C PRO A 379 34.68 -49.76 10.05
N PRO A 380 35.83 -49.78 9.36
CA PRO A 380 36.97 -50.55 9.82
C PRO A 380 37.80 -49.74 10.82
N ALA A 381 38.12 -50.40 11.93
CA ALA A 381 39.13 -50.00 12.89
C ALA A 381 40.53 -50.40 12.40
N SER A 382 41.47 -49.45 12.46
CA SER A 382 42.91 -49.54 12.78
C SER A 382 43.72 -48.53 11.97
#